data_AF-A0A645JLP9-F1
#
_entry.id   AF-A0A645JLP9-F1
#
_cell.length_a   1.000
_cell.length_b   1.000
_cell.length_c   1.000
_cell.angle_alpha   90.00
_cell.angle_beta   90.00
_cell.angle_gamma   90.00
#
_symmetry.space_group_name_H-M   'P 1'
#
loop_
_entity.id
_entity.type
_entity.pdbx_description
1 polymer ?
#
loop_
_entity_poly.entity_id
_entity_poly.type
_entity_poly.pdbx_seq_one_letter_code
_entity_poly.pdbx_strand_id
1 'polypeptide(L)'
;MRKDIRLQKVMDSLINGTYSKEHNDFRPIYDALTTYNDEFFVLKDFNSYVEAQSRINSLYEDFGTWQRMSATNIAHSGIFSSDRTIEEYATGIWGSGYLYKNL
;
A
#
# COMPACT_ATOMS: atom_id res chain seq x y z
N MET A 1 -5.47 17.90 12.40
CA MET A 1 -5.99 16.82 13.28
C MET A 1 -7.39 17.06 13.86
N ARG A 2 -7.77 18.25 14.33
CA ARG A 2 -9.00 18.46 15.14
C ARG A 2 -10.38 18.31 14.45
N LYS A 3 -10.48 17.91 13.17
CA LYS A 3 -11.76 17.93 12.42
C LYS A 3 -12.36 16.56 12.08
N ASP A 4 -11.55 15.49 12.01
CA ASP A 4 -12.07 14.14 11.69
C ASP A 4 -12.22 13.30 12.96
N ILE A 5 -13.47 13.06 13.36
CA ILE A 5 -13.82 12.28 14.54
C ILE A 5 -13.40 10.80 14.43
N ARG A 6 -13.32 10.25 13.21
CA ARG A 6 -12.90 8.86 12.99
C ARG A 6 -11.42 8.72 13.30
N LEU A 7 -10.61 9.64 12.78
CA LEU A 7 -9.17 9.66 13.01
C LEU A 7 -8.86 9.87 14.50
N GLN A 8 -9.55 10.80 15.16
CA GLN A 8 -9.40 10.99 16.62
C GLN A 8 -9.66 9.71 17.41
N LYS A 9 -10.77 9.02 17.14
CA LYS A 9 -11.10 7.76 17.83
C LYS A 9 -10.02 6.70 17.64
N VAL A 10 -9.48 6.56 16.43
CA VAL A 10 -8.40 5.60 16.15
C VAL A 10 -7.12 6.00 16.88
N MET A 11 -6.73 7.28 16.83
CA MET A 11 -5.53 7.77 17.52
C MET A 11 -5.64 7.61 19.04
N ASP A 12 -6.80 7.93 19.63
CA ASP A 12 -7.06 7.78 21.05
C ASP A 12 -7.04 6.29 21.46
N SER A 13 -7.55 5.40 20.60
CA SER A 13 -7.54 3.95 20.86
C SER A 13 -6.13 3.36 21.01
N LEU A 14 -5.11 4.01 20.43
CA LEU A 14 -3.71 3.61 20.60
C LEU A 14 -3.20 3.87 22.02
N ILE A 15 -3.73 4.86 22.75
CA ILE A 15 -3.17 5.29 24.04
C ILE A 15 -4.13 5.15 25.22
N ASN A 16 -5.42 4.89 24.97
CA ASN A 16 -6.44 4.79 26.03
C ASN A 16 -6.60 3.38 26.62
N GLY A 17 -5.77 2.42 26.20
CA GLY A 17 -5.83 1.03 26.66
C GLY A 17 -6.82 0.13 25.90
N THR A 18 -7.32 0.55 24.72
CA THR A 18 -8.21 -0.29 23.89
C THR A 18 -7.53 -1.59 23.42
N TYR A 19 -6.27 -1.52 23.02
CA TYR A 19 -5.55 -2.66 22.43
C TYR A 19 -4.55 -3.34 23.36
N SER A 20 -4.12 -2.68 24.44
CA SER A 20 -3.24 -3.27 25.45
C SER A 20 -3.56 -2.71 26.83
N LYS A 21 -3.39 -3.54 27.87
CA LYS A 21 -3.47 -3.12 29.27
C LYS A 21 -2.27 -2.26 29.69
N GLU A 22 -1.15 -2.42 28.98
CA GLU A 22 0.04 -1.59 29.16
C GLU A 22 -0.08 -0.36 28.25
N HIS A 23 -0.21 0.82 28.84
CA HIS A 23 -0.47 2.07 28.11
C HIS A 23 0.66 2.53 27.16
N ASN A 24 1.82 1.86 27.20
CA ASN A 24 3.00 2.25 26.43
C ASN A 24 3.24 1.42 25.15
N ASP A 25 2.56 0.28 24.96
CA ASP A 25 2.86 -0.64 23.86
C ASP A 25 2.70 0.00 22.47
N PHE A 26 1.67 0.84 22.31
CA PHE A 26 1.38 1.54 21.06
C PHE A 26 1.79 3.02 21.07
N ARG A 27 2.41 3.47 22.17
CA ARG A 27 2.86 4.86 22.30
C ARG A 27 3.89 5.26 21.23
N PRO A 28 4.86 4.41 20.84
CA PRO A 28 5.78 4.73 19.75
C PRO A 28 5.08 5.04 18.43
N ILE A 29 3.99 4.33 18.10
CA ILE A 29 3.21 4.57 16.88
C ILE A 29 2.46 5.90 16.99
N TYR A 30 1.81 6.16 18.12
CA TYR A 30 1.13 7.43 18.36
C TYR A 30 2.09 8.61 18.22
N ASP A 31 3.29 8.52 18.82
CA ASP A 31 4.30 9.58 18.79
C ASP A 31 4.90 9.74 17.39
N ALA A 32 5.11 8.66 16.62
CA ALA A 32 5.51 8.74 15.20
C ALA A 32 4.54 9.56 14.36
N LEU A 33 3.23 9.40 14.62
CA LEU A 33 2.16 10.06 13.89
C LEU A 33 1.86 11.49 14.38
N THR A 34 2.31 11.87 15.58
CA THR A 34 1.93 13.17 16.19
C THR A 34 3.14 14.03 16.55
N THR A 35 4.09 13.47 17.28
CA THR A 35 5.28 14.16 17.81
C THR A 35 6.38 14.24 16.75
N TYR A 36 6.58 13.17 15.98
CA TYR A 36 7.63 13.06 14.96
C TYR A 36 7.13 13.41 13.54
N ASN A 37 6.15 14.31 13.46
CA ASN A 37 5.67 14.97 12.25
C ASN A 37 5.00 14.08 11.18
N ASP A 38 4.65 12.83 11.49
CA ASP A 38 3.99 11.93 10.52
C ASP A 38 4.78 11.87 9.20
N GLU A 39 6.04 11.43 9.29
CA GLU A 39 7.02 11.48 8.19
C GLU A 39 6.51 10.92 6.85
N PHE A 40 5.66 9.88 6.93
CA PHE A 40 5.11 9.18 5.77
C PHE A 40 3.70 9.63 5.38
N PHE A 41 3.20 10.74 5.94
CA PHE A 41 1.88 11.31 5.63
C PHE A 41 0.69 10.37 5.89
N VAL A 42 0.81 9.46 6.86
CA VAL A 42 -0.22 8.48 7.19
C VAL A 42 -1.54 9.17 7.59
N LEU A 43 -1.46 10.24 8.39
CA LEU A 43 -2.65 10.97 8.84
C LEU A 43 -3.22 11.88 7.75
N LYS A 44 -2.35 12.37 6.87
CA LYS A 44 -2.76 13.19 5.73
C LYS A 44 -3.55 12.37 4.71
N ASP A 45 -3.11 11.14 4.44
CA ASP A 45 -3.73 10.24 3.46
C ASP A 45 -4.86 9.38 4.06
N PHE A 46 -5.12 9.48 5.37
CA PHE A 46 -6.17 8.71 6.04
C PHE A 46 -7.54 8.83 5.35
N ASN A 47 -7.99 10.06 5.04
CA ASN A 47 -9.33 10.25 4.48
C ASN A 47 -9.45 9.70 3.05
N SER A 48 -8.46 9.99 2.19
CA SER A 48 -8.45 9.49 0.81
C SER A 48 -8.36 7.96 0.78
N TYR A 49 -7.61 7.36 1.70
CA TYR A 49 -7.54 5.92 1.86
C TYR A 49 -8.89 5.32 2.27
N VAL A 50 -9.59 5.91 3.25
CA VAL A 50 -10.93 5.44 3.65
C VAL A 50 -11.94 5.55 2.51
N GLU A 51 -11.91 6.62 1.73
CA GLU A 51 -12.77 6.78 0.55
C GLU A 51 -12.48 5.73 -0.53
N ALA A 52 -11.21 5.45 -0.80
CA ALA A 52 -10.80 4.40 -1.72
C ALA A 52 -11.27 3.01 -1.24
N GLN A 53 -11.13 2.71 0.05
CA GLN A 53 -11.61 1.47 0.66
C GLN A 53 -13.14 1.34 0.56
N SER A 54 -13.89 2.42 0.79
CA SER A 54 -15.34 2.42 0.60
C SER A 54 -15.73 2.08 -0.84
N ARG A 55 -15.02 2.65 -1.83
CA ARG A 55 -15.22 2.34 -3.24
C ARG A 55 -14.91 0.87 -3.57
N ILE A 56 -13.86 0.29 -2.97
CA ILE A 56 -13.54 -1.13 -3.12
C ILE A 56 -14.71 -1.99 -2.63
N ASN A 57 -15.27 -1.70 -1.46
CA ASN A 57 -16.40 -2.45 -0.92
C ASN A 57 -17.60 -2.47 -1.90
N SER A 58 -17.97 -1.31 -2.45
CA SER A 58 -19.06 -1.23 -3.43
C SER A 58 -18.73 -1.96 -4.74
N LEU A 59 -17.48 -1.89 -5.22
CA LEU A 59 -17.07 -2.59 -6.44
C LEU A 59 -17.04 -4.11 -6.26
N TYR A 60 -16.70 -4.58 -5.07
CA TYR A 60 -16.64 -6.01 -4.77
C TYR A 60 -18.03 -6.66 -4.76
N GLU A 61 -19.07 -5.92 -4.36
CA GLU A 61 -20.47 -6.37 -4.45
C GLU A 61 -20.94 -6.51 -5.91
N ASP A 62 -20.44 -5.69 -6.84
CA ASP A 62 -20.65 -5.85 -8.28
C ASP A 62 -19.62 -6.83 -8.87
N PHE A 63 -19.94 -8.12 -8.74
CA PHE A 63 -19.08 -9.21 -9.20
C PHE A 63 -18.70 -9.09 -10.70
N GLY A 64 -19.62 -8.61 -11.55
CA GLY A 64 -19.38 -8.49 -12.99
C GLY A 64 -18.33 -7.43 -13.32
N THR A 65 -18.45 -6.26 -12.67
CA THR A 65 -17.45 -5.19 -12.81
C THR A 65 -16.12 -5.59 -12.18
N TRP A 66 -16.14 -6.21 -11.00
CA TRP A 66 -14.94 -6.69 -10.31
C TRP A 66 -14.13 -7.66 -11.18
N GLN A 67 -14.77 -8.71 -11.71
CA GLN A 67 -14.14 -9.70 -12.58
C GLN A 67 -13.52 -9.05 -13.83
N ARG A 68 -14.22 -8.10 -14.45
CA ARG A 68 -13.72 -7.39 -15.63
C ARG A 68 -12.47 -6.58 -15.29
N MET A 69 -12.45 -5.88 -14.16
CA MET A 69 -11.28 -5.14 -13.69
C MET A 69 -10.11 -6.08 -13.41
N SER A 70 -10.34 -7.20 -12.72
CA SER A 70 -9.31 -8.20 -12.44
C SER A 70 -8.72 -8.79 -13.73
N ALA A 71 -9.56 -9.23 -14.67
CA ALA A 71 -9.11 -9.80 -15.94
C ALA A 71 -8.31 -8.79 -16.78
N THR A 72 -8.73 -7.52 -16.79
CA THR A 72 -8.00 -6.45 -17.49
C THR A 72 -6.62 -6.21 -16.89
N ASN A 73 -6.51 -6.19 -15.55
CA ASN A 73 -5.22 -6.06 -14.88
C ASN A 73 -4.28 -7.23 -15.20
N ILE A 74 -4.79 -8.47 -15.19
CA ILE A 74 -4.02 -9.66 -15.56
C ILE A 74 -3.54 -9.58 -17.00
N ALA A 75 -4.42 -9.22 -17.94
CA ALA A 75 -4.07 -9.14 -19.35
C ALA A 75 -2.98 -8.08 -19.64
N HIS A 76 -2.93 -7.00 -18.87
CA HIS A 76 -1.96 -5.91 -19.05
C HIS A 76 -0.73 -6.00 -18.14
N SER A 77 -0.62 -6.99 -17.25
CA SER A 77 0.50 -7.06 -16.29
C SER A 77 1.81 -7.56 -16.90
N GLY A 78 1.83 -7.98 -18.16
CA GLY A 78 3.01 -8.59 -18.82
C GLY A 78 4.27 -7.72 -18.79
N ILE A 79 4.12 -6.39 -18.79
CA ILE A 79 5.25 -5.46 -18.66
C ILE A 79 6.04 -5.62 -17.35
N PHE A 80 5.42 -6.19 -16.31
CA PHE A 80 6.07 -6.44 -15.02
C PHE A 80 6.75 -7.82 -14.94
N SER A 81 6.81 -8.58 -16.04
CA SER A 81 7.56 -9.84 -16.07
C SER A 81 9.05 -9.62 -15.79
N SER A 82 9.62 -10.47 -14.95
CA SER A 82 11.07 -10.48 -14.69
C SER A 82 11.88 -10.85 -15.93
N ASP A 83 11.32 -11.63 -16.86
CA ASP A 83 12.01 -12.05 -18.09
C ASP A 83 12.40 -10.82 -18.93
N ARG A 84 11.50 -9.83 -19.01
CA ARG A 84 11.78 -8.54 -19.65
C ARG A 84 12.93 -7.82 -18.95
N THR A 85 12.90 -7.73 -17.61
CA THR A 85 13.97 -7.08 -16.84
C THR A 85 15.32 -7.77 -17.07
N ILE A 86 15.35 -9.11 -17.08
CA ILE A 86 16.58 -9.87 -17.35
C ILE A 86 17.10 -9.61 -18.75
N GLU A 87 16.23 -9.55 -19.76
CA GLU A 87 16.60 -9.22 -21.13
C GLU A 87 17.18 -7.79 -21.25
N GLU A 88 16.55 -6.81 -20.60
CA GLU A 88 17.02 -5.41 -20.55
C GLU A 88 18.40 -5.30 -19.89
N TYR A 89 18.62 -6.02 -18.78
CA TYR A 89 19.93 -6.05 -18.13
C TYR A 89 20.98 -6.75 -18.98
N ALA A 90 20.63 -7.89 -19.60
CA ALA A 90 21.55 -8.67 -20.41
C ALA A 90 22.03 -7.90 -21.65
N THR A 91 21.12 -7.18 -22.32
CA THR A 91 21.42 -6.42 -23.54
C THR A 91 21.98 -5.02 -23.26
N GLY A 92 21.50 -4.35 -22.21
CA GLY A 92 21.84 -2.96 -21.91
C GLY A 92 23.01 -2.76 -20.96
N ILE A 93 23.31 -3.71 -20.07
CA ILE A 93 24.32 -3.55 -19.01
C ILE A 93 25.37 -4.67 -19.05
N TRP A 94 24.96 -5.95 -19.02
CA TRP A 94 25.90 -7.08 -18.91
C TRP A 94 26.67 -7.37 -20.20
N GLY A 95 26.09 -6.99 -21.34
CA GLY A 95 26.66 -7.19 -22.66
C GLY A 95 26.17 -8.48 -23.33
N SER A 96 25.88 -8.38 -24.63
CA SER A 96 25.25 -9.46 -25.43
C SER A 96 26.05 -10.77 -25.46
N GLY A 97 27.35 -10.76 -25.15
CA GLY A 97 28.19 -11.96 -25.09
C GLY A 97 27.82 -12.98 -24.01
N TYR A 98 27.02 -12.61 -23.00
CA TYR A 98 26.52 -13.53 -21.98
C TYR A 98 25.28 -14.31 -22.40
N LEU A 99 24.45 -13.75 -23.31
CA LEU A 99 23.26 -14.43 -23.84
C LEU A 99 23.66 -15.60 -24.76
N TYR A 100 24.72 -15.43 -25.55
CA TYR A 100 25.19 -16.45 -26.50
C TYR A 100 26.12 -17.51 -25.90
N LYS A 101 26.56 -17.37 -24.64
CA LYS A 101 27.43 -18.35 -23.97
C LYS A 101 26.70 -19.47 -23.24
N ASN A 102 25.41 -19.29 -22.96
CA ASN A 102 24.58 -20.23 -22.20
C ASN A 102 23.41 -20.82 -23.02
N LEU A 103 23.43 -20.60 -24.34
CA LEU A 103 22.65 -21.31 -25.36
C LEU A 103 23.58 -22.28 -26.10
#